data_AF-A0A1J5HBJ0-F1
#
_entry.id   AF-A0A1J5HBJ0-F1
#
_cell.length_a   1.000
_cell.length_b   1.000
_cell.length_c   1.000
_cell.angle_alpha   90.00
_cell.angle_beta   90.00
_cell.angle_gamma   90.00
#
_symmetry.space_group_name_H-M   'P 1'
#
loop_
_entity.id
_entity.type
_entity.pdbx_description
1 polymer ?
#
loop_
_entity_poly.entity_id
_entity_poly.type
_entity_poly.pdbx_seq_one_letter_code
_entity_poly.pdbx_strand_id
1 'polypeptide(L)' 'MTIKEFKDLSLDDLATLTALDKTRWCKYFNGQLMTESVLNSLAQSLGMEPHILLLAINQRRLHRNAINAKLNSIA' A
#
# COMPACT_ATOMS: atom_id res chain seq x y z
N MET A 1 9.65 6.90 -7.79
CA MET A 1 9.86 6.10 -6.57
C MET A 1 9.93 4.62 -6.93
N THR A 2 10.80 3.85 -6.25
CA THR A 2 10.94 2.40 -6.40
C THR A 2 10.02 1.63 -5.45
N ILE A 3 9.83 0.33 -5.70
CA ILE A 3 9.04 -0.54 -4.81
C ILE A 3 9.65 -0.60 -3.40
N LYS A 4 10.98 -0.60 -3.29
CA LYS A 4 11.68 -0.66 -2.00
C LYS A 4 11.38 0.60 -1.18
N GLU A 5 11.59 1.78 -1.78
CA GLU A 5 11.29 3.06 -1.15
C GLU A 5 9.83 3.13 -0.68
N PHE A 6 8.89 2.73 -1.52
CA PHE A 6 7.46 2.69 -1.16
C PHE A 6 7.18 1.81 0.07
N LYS A 7 7.84 0.65 0.16
CA LYS A 7 7.63 -0.29 1.28
C LYS A 7 8.18 0.23 2.60
N ASP A 8 9.21 1.08 2.54
CA ASP A 8 9.83 1.69 3.72
C ASP A 8 9.02 2.90 4.24
N LEU A 9 8.07 3.42 3.45
CA LEU A 9 7.18 4.50 3.89
C LEU A 9 6.22 4.06 4.99
N SER A 10 6.12 4.90 6.03
CA SER A 10 5.07 4.79 7.04
C SER A 10 3.70 5.17 6.46
N LEU A 11 2.62 4.87 7.20
CA LEU A 11 1.28 5.34 6.83
C LEU A 11 1.19 6.88 6.85
N ASP A 12 2.02 7.53 7.65
CA ASP A 12 2.05 8.98 7.82
C ASP A 12 2.71 9.64 6.61
N ASP A 13 3.79 9.05 6.12
CA ASP A 13 4.45 9.49 4.89
C ASP A 13 3.52 9.31 3.70
N LEU A 14 2.87 8.14 3.58
CA LEU A 14 1.91 7.86 2.52
C LEU A 14 0.75 8.86 2.54
N ALA A 15 0.21 9.17 3.72
CA ALA A 15 -0.87 10.13 3.84
C ALA A 15 -0.45 11.55 3.46
N THR A 16 0.77 11.94 3.84
CA THR A 16 1.34 13.26 3.52
C THR A 16 1.61 13.40 2.03
N LEU A 17 2.23 12.39 1.40
CA LEU A 17 2.62 12.43 -0.02
C LEU A 17 1.43 12.37 -0.98
N THR A 18 0.34 11.71 -0.58
CA THR A 18 -0.78 11.43 -1.49
C THR A 18 -2.07 12.16 -1.16
N ALA A 19 -2.09 12.94 -0.06
CA ALA A 19 -3.30 13.54 0.51
C ALA A 19 -4.44 12.53 0.76
N LEU A 20 -4.11 11.23 0.83
CA LEU A 20 -5.05 10.16 1.11
C LEU A 20 -4.96 9.79 2.60
N ASP A 21 -6.07 9.76 3.30
CA ASP A 21 -6.06 9.46 4.73
C ASP A 21 -5.50 8.05 5.05
N LYS A 22 -4.94 7.92 6.27
CA LYS A 22 -4.34 6.67 6.75
C LYS A 22 -5.34 5.52 6.77
N THR A 23 -6.62 5.80 7.04
CA THR A 23 -7.68 4.78 7.10
C THR A 23 -7.93 4.15 5.73
N ARG A 24 -7.91 4.93 4.66
CA ARG A 24 -8.00 4.44 3.27
C ARG A 24 -6.78 3.62 2.88
N TRP A 25 -5.57 4.06 3.24
CA TRP A 25 -4.36 3.25 3.04
C TRP A 25 -4.45 1.90 3.76
N CYS A 26 -4.87 1.88 5.02
CA CYS A 26 -5.11 0.65 5.78
C CYS A 26 -6.13 -0.26 5.08
N LYS A 27 -7.22 0.30 4.55
CA LYS A 27 -8.23 -0.45 3.79
C LYS A 27 -7.63 -1.10 2.54
N TYR A 28 -6.83 -0.38 1.76
CA TYR A 28 -6.18 -0.95 0.57
C TYR A 28 -5.17 -2.04 0.94
N PHE A 29 -4.38 -1.84 1.99
CA PHE A 29 -3.48 -2.88 2.50
C PHE A 29 -4.22 -4.08 3.11
N ASN A 30 -5.48 -3.93 3.51
CA ASN A 30 -6.36 -5.02 3.94
C ASN A 30 -7.12 -5.68 2.77
N GLY A 31 -6.88 -5.26 1.53
CA GLY A 31 -7.46 -5.87 0.34
C GLY A 31 -8.74 -5.21 -0.18
N GLN A 32 -9.13 -4.05 0.34
CA GLN A 32 -10.17 -3.25 -0.33
C GLN A 32 -9.69 -2.87 -1.73
N LEU A 33 -10.58 -3.04 -2.72
CA LEU A 33 -10.31 -2.65 -4.10
C LEU A 33 -10.23 -1.13 -4.24
N MET A 34 -9.31 -0.69 -5.09
CA MET A 34 -9.14 0.70 -5.48
C MET A 34 -9.63 0.88 -6.92
N THR A 35 -10.25 2.02 -7.21
CA THR A 35 -10.62 2.35 -8.59
C THR A 35 -9.40 2.75 -9.40
N GLU A 36 -9.47 2.62 -10.73
CA GLU A 36 -8.37 3.01 -11.62
C GLU A 36 -8.00 4.49 -11.47
N SER A 37 -8.99 5.37 -11.34
CA SER A 37 -8.77 6.80 -11.13
C SER A 37 -7.96 7.09 -9.86
N VAL A 38 -8.28 6.41 -8.75
CA VAL A 38 -7.52 6.58 -7.50
C VAL A 38 -6.12 6.01 -7.66
N LEU A 39 -5.96 4.83 -8.28
CA LEU A 39 -4.64 4.24 -8.52
C LEU A 39 -3.73 5.19 -9.30
N ASN A 40 -4.26 5.76 -10.40
CA ASN A 40 -3.52 6.69 -11.25
C ASN A 40 -3.15 7.97 -10.49
N SER A 41 -4.07 8.52 -9.70
CA SER A 41 -3.80 9.72 -8.89
C SER A 41 -2.71 9.46 -7.85
N LEU A 42 -2.76 8.35 -7.12
CA LEU A 42 -1.75 8.01 -6.11
C LEU A 42 -0.39 7.71 -6.76
N ALA A 43 -0.40 7.00 -7.90
CA ALA A 43 0.81 6.70 -8.66
C ALA A 43 1.50 7.98 -9.14
N GLN A 44 0.73 8.95 -9.63
CA GLN A 44 1.24 10.27 -9.99
C GLN A 44 1.86 10.99 -8.79
N SER A 45 1.18 11.04 -7.65
CA SER A 45 1.70 11.68 -6.42
C SER A 45 3.02 11.05 -5.93
N LEU A 46 3.16 9.73 -6.09
CA LEU A 46 4.36 8.99 -5.65
C LEU A 46 5.45 8.94 -6.73
N GLY A 47 5.22 9.48 -7.92
CA GLY A 47 6.13 9.36 -9.06
C GLY A 47 6.39 7.90 -9.41
N MET A 48 5.34 7.09 -9.47
CA MET A 48 5.35 5.67 -9.82
C MET A 48 4.45 5.41 -11.02
N GLU A 49 4.73 4.34 -11.75
CA GLU A 49 3.76 3.84 -12.73
C GLU A 49 2.61 3.09 -11.99
N PRO A 50 1.36 3.20 -12.47
CA PRO A 50 0.20 2.61 -11.81
C PRO A 50 0.34 1.11 -11.50
N HIS A 51 0.87 0.33 -12.46
CA HIS A 51 1.05 -1.10 -12.27
C HIS A 51 2.16 -1.43 -11.25
N ILE A 52 3.20 -0.59 -11.15
CA ILE A 52 4.27 -0.73 -10.15
C ILE A 52 3.73 -0.41 -8.75
N LEU A 53 2.91 0.65 -8.61
CA LEU A 53 2.26 0.96 -7.34
C LEU A 53 1.33 -0.18 -6.90
N LEU A 54 0.50 -0.70 -7.82
CA LEU A 54 -0.39 -1.82 -7.54
C LEU A 54 0.38 -3.07 -7.08
N LEU A 55 1.50 -3.37 -7.74
CA LEU A 55 2.41 -4.45 -7.33
C LEU A 55 2.95 -4.22 -5.92
N ALA A 56 3.42 -3.01 -5.61
CA ALA A 56 3.97 -2.68 -4.30
C ALA A 56 2.94 -2.80 -3.16
N ILE A 57 1.70 -2.33 -3.40
CA ILE A 57 0.57 -2.49 -2.47
C ILE A 57 0.29 -3.97 -2.22
N ASN A 58 0.22 -4.79 -3.28
CA ASN A 58 -0.04 -6.21 -3.17
C ASN A 58 1.06 -6.96 -2.42
N GLN A 59 2.33 -6.60 -2.63
CA GLN A 59 3.45 -7.18 -1.87
C GLN A 59 3.36 -6.85 -0.38
N ARG A 60 3.01 -5.60 -0.03
CA ARG A 60 2.83 -5.19 1.38
C ARG A 60 1.67 -5.94 2.04
N ARG A 61 0.56 -6.15 1.31
CA ARG A 61 -0.58 -6.97 1.76
C ARG A 61 -0.18 -8.42 2.03
N LEU A 62 0.51 -9.07 1.08
CA LEU A 62 0.95 -10.46 1.24
C LEU A 62 1.89 -10.64 2.43
N HIS A 63 2.82 -9.71 2.62
CA HIS A 63 3.73 -9.74 3.75
C HIS A 63 2.99 -9.67 5.10
N ARG A 64 1.99 -8.77 5.20
CA ARG A 64 1.16 -8.65 6.40
C ARG A 64 0.31 -9.90 6.66
N ASN A 65 -0.28 -10.47 5.61
CA ASN A 65 -1.07 -11.70 5.74
C ASN A 65 -0.19 -12.87 6.23
N ALA A 66 1.05 -12.97 5.73
CA ALA A 66 2.00 -13.99 6.19
C ALA A 66 2.37 -13.80 7.67
N ILE A 67 2.58 -12.55 8.12
CA ILE A 67 2.83 -12.24 9.54
C ILE A 67 1.63 -12.63 10.40
N ASN A 68 0.42 -12.24 10.01
CA ASN A 68 -0.80 -12.55 10.77
C ASN A 68 -1.06 -14.06 10.84
N ALA A 69 -0.86 -14.78 9.73
CA ALA A 69 -0.97 -16.24 9.71
C ALA A 69 0.05 -16.89 10.66
N LYS A 70 1.29 -16.40 10.69
CA LYS A 70 2.32 -16.87 11.61
C LYS A 70 1.95 -16.63 13.08
N LEU A 71 1.42 -15.44 13.42
CA LEU A 71 0.95 -15.14 14.78
C LEU A 71 -0.19 -16.07 15.20
N ASN A 72 -1.17 -16.32 14.33
CA ASN A 72 -2.27 -17.25 14.60
C ASN A 72 -1.83 -18.70 14.75
N SER A 73 -0.70 -19.10 14.14
CA SER A 73 -0.17 -20.47 14.28
C SER A 73 0.60 -20.71 15.58
N ILE A 74 0.96 -19.65 16.31
CA ILE A 74 1.72 -19.72 17.58
C ILE A 74 0.77 -19.57 18.79
N ALA A 75 -0.41 -19.00 18.59
CA ALA A 75 -1.47 -18.86 19.60
C ALA A 75 -2.32 -20.14 19.71
#